data_AF-A0A959QXQ4-F1
#
_entry.id   AF-A0A959QXQ4-F1
#
_cell.length_a   1.000
_cell.length_b   1.000
_cell.length_c   1.000
_cell.angle_alpha   90.00
_cell.angle_beta   90.00
_cell.angle_gamma   90.00
#
_symmetry.space_group_name_H-M   'P 1'
#
loop_
_entity.id
_entity.type
_entity.pdbx_description
1 polymer ?
#
loop_
_entity_poly.entity_id
_entity_poly.type
_entity_poly.pdbx_seq_one_letter_code
_entity_poly.pdbx_strand_id
1 'polypeptide(L)'
;MSKEAPKINWILYLIIGLVVSVVLFRLLIMLRFAFIPILAVGAIYGVFYLIRQRRRQKAYEASIEGQIDRKLEFCRKMVDQNRKELSDIQYNSRELQAQLNDEADLNKETWKELKRLSDGFAAEHKLRQTKIDFFQACITKLERLKKNHEVARDLEIRQSKLKELREGQLEALAEMESLRSDLEYDQAYLETIDKLSLRLLDSQSAEQAKGIQRELEEINRELGN
;
A
#
# COMPACT_ATOMS: atom_id res chain seq x y z
N MET A 1 85.45 -23.69 3.27
CA MET A 1 84.26 -23.51 2.42
C MET A 1 83.30 -22.54 3.11
N SER A 2 83.43 -21.26 2.79
CA SER A 2 82.53 -20.19 3.24
C SER A 2 81.42 -20.03 2.20
N LYS A 3 80.16 -20.12 2.63
CA LYS A 3 78.98 -19.72 1.86
C LYS A 3 78.08 -18.87 2.75
N GLU A 4 78.51 -17.64 3.02
CA GLU A 4 77.58 -16.59 3.46
C GLU A 4 76.88 -16.00 2.24
N ALA A 5 75.64 -16.41 1.98
CA ALA A 5 74.61 -15.63 1.29
C ALA A 5 73.29 -16.42 1.31
N PRO A 6 72.24 -15.92 2.00
CA PRO A 6 71.07 -15.49 1.22
C PRO A 6 70.33 -14.27 1.80
N LYS A 7 70.88 -13.54 2.79
CA LYS A 7 70.17 -12.41 3.43
C LYS A 7 69.98 -11.20 2.50
N ILE A 8 70.86 -11.01 1.51
CA ILE A 8 70.79 -9.89 0.55
C ILE A 8 69.59 -10.03 -0.42
N ASN A 9 69.26 -11.26 -0.82
CA ASN A 9 68.18 -11.50 -1.79
C ASN A 9 66.80 -11.19 -1.19
N TRP A 10 66.59 -11.48 0.10
CA TRP A 10 65.34 -11.19 0.79
C TRP A 10 65.09 -9.67 0.96
N ILE A 11 66.14 -8.91 1.24
CA ILE A 11 66.07 -7.44 1.31
C ILE A 11 65.74 -6.85 -0.06
N LEU A 12 66.31 -7.40 -1.14
CA LEU A 12 65.99 -7.02 -2.52
C LEU A 12 64.52 -7.28 -2.87
N TYR A 13 63.95 -8.43 -2.49
CA TYR A 13 62.52 -8.70 -2.69
C TYR A 13 61.62 -7.76 -1.89
N LEU A 14 62.00 -7.38 -0.66
CA LEU A 14 61.26 -6.39 0.12
C LEU A 14 61.28 -5.00 -0.51
N ILE A 15 62.43 -4.56 -1.04
CA ILE A 15 62.56 -3.27 -1.70
C ILE A 15 61.77 -3.25 -3.01
N ILE A 16 61.87 -4.31 -3.82
CA ILE A 16 61.10 -4.44 -5.07
C ILE A 16 59.59 -4.45 -4.76
N GLY A 17 59.16 -5.19 -3.72
CA GLY A 17 57.77 -5.20 -3.27
C GLY A 17 57.27 -3.82 -2.83
N LEU A 18 58.10 -3.06 -2.10
CA LEU A 18 57.78 -1.70 -1.68
C LEU A 18 57.65 -0.75 -2.88
N VAL A 19 58.59 -0.82 -3.84
CA VAL A 19 58.57 0.01 -5.05
C VAL A 19 57.36 -0.31 -5.92
N VAL A 20 57.05 -1.59 -6.14
CA VAL A 20 55.86 -2.02 -6.90
C VAL A 20 54.57 -1.57 -6.20
N SER A 21 54.50 -1.64 -4.88
CA SER A 21 53.36 -1.16 -4.09
C SER A 21 53.15 0.35 -4.25
N VAL A 22 54.22 1.14 -4.18
CA VAL A 22 54.16 2.61 -4.37
C VAL A 22 53.79 2.98 -5.81
N VAL A 23 54.28 2.24 -6.80
CA VAL A 23 53.97 2.45 -8.22
C VAL A 23 52.51 2.09 -8.52
N LEU A 24 52.00 0.96 -8.00
CA LEU A 24 50.58 0.60 -8.12
C LEU A 24 49.67 1.61 -7.41
N PHE A 25 50.08 2.11 -6.24
CA PHE A 25 49.35 3.15 -5.53
C PHE A 25 49.30 4.47 -6.32
N ARG A 26 50.38 4.85 -7.02
CA ARG A 26 50.39 6.00 -7.95
C ARG A 26 49.55 5.76 -9.19
N LEU A 27 49.57 4.57 -9.77
CA LEU A 27 48.77 4.23 -10.97
C LEU A 27 47.26 4.31 -10.67
N LEU A 28 46.86 3.94 -9.45
CA LEU A 28 45.48 4.02 -8.98
C LEU A 28 45.00 5.46 -8.67
N ILE A 29 45.88 6.47 -8.68
CA ILE A 29 45.49 7.89 -8.50
C ILE A 29 44.63 8.37 -9.67
N MET A 30 44.89 7.92 -10.91
CA MET A 30 44.06 8.27 -12.06
C MET A 30 42.67 7.62 -11.97
N LEU A 31 42.60 6.39 -11.44
CA LEU A 31 41.35 5.65 -11.20
C LEU A 31 40.50 6.31 -10.09
N ARG A 32 41.12 6.95 -9.09
CA ARG A 32 40.41 7.68 -8.01
C ARG A 32 39.50 8.79 -8.56
N PHE A 33 39.91 9.51 -9.60
CA PHE A 33 39.09 10.59 -10.18
C PHE A 33 37.81 10.06 -10.85
N ALA A 34 37.78 8.81 -11.31
CA ALA A 34 36.58 8.17 -11.84
C ALA A 34 35.72 7.52 -10.73
N PHE A 35 36.34 6.92 -9.71
CA PHE A 35 35.60 6.24 -8.63
C PHE A 35 34.91 7.19 -7.66
N ILE A 36 35.53 8.33 -7.34
CA ILE A 36 34.97 9.31 -6.40
C ILE A 36 33.61 9.86 -6.87
N PRO A 37 33.41 10.33 -8.13
CA PRO A 37 32.11 10.80 -8.57
C PRO A 37 31.07 9.67 -8.65
N ILE A 38 31.46 8.46 -9.04
CA ILE A 38 30.55 7.30 -9.06
C ILE A 38 30.07 6.96 -7.64
N LEU A 39 30.97 6.94 -6.66
CA LEU A 39 30.61 6.75 -5.25
C LEU A 39 29.76 7.90 -4.71
N ALA A 40 30.05 9.14 -5.09
CA ALA A 40 29.27 10.29 -4.67
C ALA A 40 27.84 10.24 -5.23
N VAL A 41 27.66 9.92 -6.51
CA VAL A 41 26.34 9.74 -7.13
C VAL A 41 25.60 8.55 -6.51
N GLY A 42 26.29 7.43 -6.28
CA GLY A 42 25.73 6.26 -5.61
C GLY A 42 25.28 6.58 -4.17
N ALA A 43 26.07 7.35 -3.43
CA ALA A 43 25.73 7.80 -2.08
C ALA A 43 24.53 8.75 -2.09
N ILE A 44 24.48 9.72 -3.00
CA ILE A 44 23.34 10.65 -3.15
C ILE A 44 22.07 9.87 -3.49
N TYR A 45 22.14 8.95 -4.45
CA TYR A 45 21.00 8.11 -4.82
C TYR A 45 20.55 7.22 -3.65
N GLY A 46 21.49 6.60 -2.93
CA GLY A 46 21.20 5.79 -1.74
C GLY A 46 20.53 6.60 -0.63
N VAL A 47 21.02 7.81 -0.35
CA VAL A 47 20.41 8.73 0.62
C VAL A 47 19.02 9.16 0.17
N PHE A 48 18.84 9.52 -1.11
CA PHE A 48 17.53 9.90 -1.65
C PHE A 48 16.52 8.74 -1.58
N TYR A 49 16.95 7.53 -1.93
CA TYR A 49 16.15 6.31 -1.82
C TYR A 49 15.73 6.04 -0.37
N LEU A 50 16.65 6.13 0.59
CA LEU A 50 16.37 5.97 2.02
C LEU A 50 15.41 7.03 2.55
N ILE A 51 15.56 8.29 2.15
CA ILE A 51 14.64 9.38 2.53
C ILE A 51 13.24 9.11 1.97
N ARG A 52 13.14 8.72 0.70
CA ARG A 52 11.86 8.40 0.06
C ARG A 52 11.17 7.21 0.75
N GLN A 53 11.93 6.18 1.10
CA GLN A 53 11.42 5.02 1.83
C GLN A 53 10.92 5.40 3.23
N ARG A 54 11.70 6.20 3.99
CA ARG A 54 11.28 6.70 5.31
C ARG A 54 10.03 7.56 5.24
N ARG A 55 9.89 8.41 4.22
CA ARG A 55 8.68 9.22 4.02
C ARG A 55 7.45 8.33 3.76
N ARG A 56 7.58 7.29 2.93
CA ARG A 56 6.51 6.33 2.69
C ARG A 56 6.13 5.55 3.95
N GLN A 57 7.10 5.11 4.73
CA GLN A 57 6.85 4.48 6.02
C GLN A 57 6.14 5.42 6.99
N LYS A 58 6.63 6.66 7.16
CA LYS A 58 5.95 7.65 8.03
C LYS A 58 4.52 7.95 7.58
N ALA A 59 4.27 8.03 6.28
CA ALA A 59 2.93 8.22 5.74
C ALA A 59 2.02 7.01 6.03
N TYR A 60 2.54 5.79 5.86
CA TYR A 60 1.82 4.57 6.24
C TYR A 60 1.53 4.51 7.74
N GLU A 61 2.53 4.80 8.57
CA GLU A 61 2.42 4.82 10.03
C GLU A 61 1.42 5.86 10.55
N ALA A 62 1.28 6.98 9.84
CA ALA A 62 0.27 8.00 10.12
C ALA A 62 -1.12 7.60 9.63
N SER A 63 -1.22 6.73 8.63
CA SER A 63 -2.50 6.23 8.12
C SER A 63 -3.26 5.41 9.16
N ILE A 64 -4.57 5.29 8.99
CA ILE A 64 -5.44 4.49 9.87
C ILE A 64 -4.96 3.04 9.92
N GLU A 65 -4.58 2.46 8.78
CA GLU A 65 -4.07 1.08 8.70
C GLU A 65 -2.78 0.90 9.51
N GLY A 66 -1.80 1.79 9.33
CA GLY A 66 -0.54 1.72 10.06
C GLY A 66 -0.72 1.93 11.57
N GLN A 67 -1.66 2.78 11.98
CA GLN A 67 -2.00 2.93 13.39
C GLN A 67 -2.65 1.68 13.98
N ILE A 68 -3.54 1.00 13.24
CA ILE A 68 -4.15 -0.26 13.66
C ILE A 68 -3.09 -1.36 13.76
N ASP A 69 -2.20 -1.47 12.77
CA ASP A 69 -1.14 -2.47 12.76
C ASP A 69 -0.16 -2.30 13.93
N ARG A 70 0.25 -1.06 14.24
CA ARG A 70 1.09 -0.77 15.41
C ARG A 70 0.42 -1.17 16.72
N LYS A 71 -0.88 -0.90 16.85
CA LYS A 71 -1.65 -1.30 18.04
C LYS A 71 -1.79 -2.81 18.14
N LEU A 72 -1.96 -3.51 17.01
CA LEU A 72 -1.99 -4.97 16.95
C LEU A 72 -0.66 -5.57 17.38
N GLU A 73 0.46 -5.07 16.85
CA GLU A 73 1.80 -5.50 17.22
C GLU A 73 2.05 -5.29 18.71
N PHE A 74 1.69 -4.11 19.24
CA PHE A 74 1.77 -3.82 20.67
C PHE A 74 0.96 -4.81 21.51
N CYS A 75 -0.30 -5.06 21.16
CA CYS A 75 -1.14 -6.00 21.91
C CYS A 75 -0.57 -7.42 21.87
N ARG A 76 -0.08 -7.88 20.71
CA ARG A 76 0.55 -9.21 20.56
C ARG A 76 1.80 -9.33 21.42
N LYS A 77 2.67 -8.30 21.40
CA LYS A 77 3.85 -8.24 22.26
C LYS A 77 3.49 -8.32 23.74
N MET A 78 2.44 -7.62 24.17
CA MET A 78 1.98 -7.67 25.56
C MET A 78 1.41 -9.04 25.93
N VAL A 79 0.69 -9.71 25.03
CA VAL A 79 0.22 -11.10 25.25
C VAL A 79 1.41 -12.03 25.44
N ASP A 80 2.41 -11.97 24.56
CA ASP A 80 3.58 -12.85 24.63
C ASP A 80 4.41 -12.59 25.90
N GLN A 81 4.58 -11.33 26.29
CA GLN A 81 5.24 -10.98 27.54
C GLN A 81 4.48 -11.53 28.76
N ASN A 82 3.17 -11.31 28.84
CA ASN A 82 2.39 -11.81 29.98
C ASN A 82 2.34 -13.35 30.00
N ARG A 83 2.40 -14.03 28.85
CA ARG A 83 2.48 -15.51 28.79
C ARG A 83 3.80 -16.03 29.34
N LYS A 84 4.92 -15.37 29.04
CA LYS A 84 6.23 -15.72 29.61
C LYS A 84 6.22 -15.54 31.13
N GLU A 85 5.80 -14.37 31.59
CA GLU A 85 5.66 -14.07 33.03
C GLU A 85 4.73 -15.07 33.74
N LEU A 86 3.62 -15.47 33.09
CA LEU A 86 2.68 -16.46 33.62
C LEU A 86 3.34 -17.84 33.76
N SER A 87 4.18 -18.25 32.81
CA SER A 87 4.94 -19.50 32.89
C SER A 87 5.90 -19.48 34.08
N ASP A 88 6.62 -18.38 34.29
CA ASP A 88 7.54 -18.21 35.42
C ASP A 88 6.78 -18.24 36.76
N ILE A 89 5.63 -17.55 36.85
CA ILE A 89 4.75 -17.59 38.02
C ILE A 89 4.27 -19.02 38.30
N GLN A 90 3.87 -19.78 37.27
CA GLN A 90 3.40 -21.16 37.45
C GLN A 90 4.51 -22.09 37.95
N TYR A 91 5.74 -21.91 37.46
CA TYR A 91 6.90 -22.66 37.94
C TYR A 91 7.13 -22.41 39.43
N ASN A 92 7.26 -21.14 39.83
CA ASN A 92 7.50 -20.75 41.23
C ASN A 92 6.34 -21.17 42.16
N SER A 93 5.09 -21.04 41.69
CA SER A 93 3.91 -21.44 42.47
C SER A 93 3.90 -22.95 42.74
N ARG A 94 4.31 -23.78 41.77
CA ARG A 94 4.40 -25.24 41.95
C ARG A 94 5.49 -25.61 42.95
N GLU A 95 6.63 -24.94 42.89
CA GLU A 95 7.75 -25.15 43.82
C GLU A 95 7.34 -24.81 45.26
N LEU A 96 6.73 -23.64 45.48
CA LEU A 96 6.23 -23.24 46.80
C LEU A 96 5.15 -24.19 47.32
N GLN A 97 4.27 -24.68 46.43
CA GLN A 97 3.21 -25.60 46.81
C GLN A 97 3.76 -27.00 47.15
N ALA A 98 4.81 -27.44 46.47
CA ALA A 98 5.53 -28.66 46.84
C ALA A 98 6.17 -28.53 48.23
N GLN A 99 6.81 -27.40 48.53
CA GLN A 99 7.40 -27.12 49.84
C GLN A 99 6.33 -27.03 50.95
N LEU A 100 5.17 -26.44 50.66
CA LEU A 100 4.05 -26.39 51.61
C LEU A 100 3.47 -27.77 51.94
N ASN A 101 3.52 -28.73 51.00
CA ASN A 101 3.00 -30.07 51.21
C ASN A 101 3.96 -30.97 52.01
N ASP A 102 5.24 -30.61 52.10
CA ASP A 102 6.26 -31.31 52.88
C ASP A 102 6.26 -30.81 54.35
N GLU A 103 5.07 -30.84 54.97
CA GLU A 103 4.76 -30.23 56.28
C GLU A 103 5.61 -30.74 57.45
N ALA A 104 6.31 -31.87 57.28
CA ALA A 104 6.92 -32.62 58.38
C ALA A 104 8.02 -31.87 59.15
N ASP A 105 8.58 -30.78 58.60
CA ASP A 105 9.73 -30.09 59.18
C ASP A 105 9.67 -28.55 59.17
N LEU A 106 8.52 -27.97 58.81
CA LEU A 106 8.39 -26.51 58.71
C LEU A 106 7.96 -25.88 60.04
N ASN A 107 8.72 -24.88 60.52
CA ASN A 107 8.27 -24.05 61.62
C ASN A 107 7.05 -23.20 61.19
N LYS A 108 6.25 -22.77 62.17
CA LYS A 108 4.99 -22.03 61.94
C LYS A 108 5.16 -20.68 61.22
N GLU A 109 6.28 -19.99 61.43
CA GLU A 109 6.58 -18.72 60.74
C GLU A 109 6.93 -18.95 59.27
N THR A 110 7.78 -19.94 58.98
CA THR A 110 8.15 -20.33 57.62
C THR A 110 6.93 -20.78 56.82
N TRP A 111 6.05 -21.60 57.42
CA TRP A 111 4.79 -22.00 56.79
C TRP A 111 3.90 -20.79 56.45
N LYS A 112 3.78 -19.83 57.37
CA LYS A 112 2.99 -18.61 57.15
C LYS A 112 3.54 -17.77 56.00
N GLU A 113 4.86 -17.65 55.90
CA GLU A 113 5.51 -16.89 54.84
C GLU A 113 5.41 -17.59 53.48
N LEU A 114 5.61 -18.91 53.41
CA LEU A 114 5.38 -19.70 52.19
C LEU A 114 3.93 -19.56 51.71
N LYS A 115 2.96 -19.63 52.63
CA LYS A 115 1.55 -19.43 52.31
C LYS A 115 1.28 -18.03 51.77
N ARG A 116 1.82 -16.99 52.42
CA ARG A 116 1.71 -15.60 51.95
C ARG A 116 2.27 -15.43 50.53
N LEU A 117 3.41 -16.05 50.23
CA LEU A 117 4.02 -16.02 48.91
C LEU A 117 3.16 -16.78 47.89
N SER A 118 2.68 -17.97 48.23
CA SER A 118 1.79 -18.77 47.37
C SER A 118 0.52 -18.02 47.00
N ASP A 119 -0.13 -17.39 47.98
CA ASP A 119 -1.32 -16.55 47.77
C ASP A 119 -0.99 -15.34 46.86
N GLY A 120 0.18 -14.73 47.03
CA GLY A 120 0.68 -13.65 46.18
C GLY A 120 0.89 -14.08 44.72
N PHE A 121 1.49 -15.25 44.50
CA PHE A 121 1.65 -15.82 43.15
C PHE A 121 0.30 -16.17 42.50
N ALA A 122 -0.67 -16.67 43.27
CA ALA A 122 -2.01 -16.94 42.76
C ALA A 122 -2.72 -15.65 42.32
N ALA A 123 -2.56 -14.56 43.08
CA ALA A 123 -3.11 -13.25 42.71
C ALA A 123 -2.45 -12.69 41.44
N GLU A 124 -1.12 -12.77 41.33
CA GLU A 124 -0.39 -12.35 40.13
C GLU A 124 -0.76 -13.21 38.91
N HIS A 125 -0.90 -14.53 39.07
CA HIS A 125 -1.36 -15.43 38.00
C HIS A 125 -2.68 -14.95 37.41
N LYS A 126 -3.67 -14.72 38.27
CA LYS A 126 -5.00 -14.22 37.88
C LYS A 126 -4.90 -12.86 37.18
N LEU A 127 -4.03 -11.97 37.65
CA LEU A 127 -3.80 -10.66 37.04
C LEU A 127 -3.21 -10.79 35.62
N ARG A 128 -2.17 -11.62 35.43
CA ARG A 128 -1.55 -11.84 34.11
C ARG A 128 -2.52 -12.49 33.14
N GLN A 129 -3.30 -13.48 33.61
CA GLN A 129 -4.35 -14.10 32.79
C GLN A 129 -5.38 -13.07 32.33
N THR A 130 -5.87 -12.21 33.25
CA THR A 130 -6.82 -11.14 32.91
C THR A 130 -6.23 -10.15 31.89
N LYS A 131 -4.94 -9.81 32.01
CA LYS A 131 -4.25 -8.96 31.02
C LYS A 131 -4.18 -9.64 29.65
N ILE A 132 -3.86 -10.94 29.60
CA ILE A 132 -3.84 -11.71 28.35
C ILE A 132 -5.22 -11.68 27.69
N ASP A 133 -6.28 -11.96 28.44
CA ASP A 133 -7.65 -11.97 27.93
C ASP A 133 -8.07 -10.60 27.39
N PHE A 134 -7.72 -9.53 28.12
CA PHE A 134 -7.95 -8.15 27.69
C PHE A 134 -7.25 -7.83 26.36
N PHE A 135 -5.95 -8.15 26.23
CA PHE A 135 -5.21 -7.86 25.01
C PHE A 135 -5.68 -8.74 23.83
N GLN A 136 -6.08 -9.98 24.06
CA GLN A 136 -6.70 -10.83 23.03
C GLN A 136 -8.03 -10.27 22.54
N ALA A 137 -8.87 -9.75 23.44
CA ALA A 137 -10.10 -9.06 23.07
C ALA A 137 -9.81 -7.79 22.24
N CYS A 138 -8.78 -7.03 22.60
CA CYS A 138 -8.31 -5.87 21.83
C CYS A 138 -7.83 -6.28 20.43
N ILE A 139 -7.03 -7.35 20.30
CA ILE A 139 -6.58 -7.87 19.00
C ILE A 139 -7.77 -8.19 18.11
N THR A 140 -8.74 -8.96 18.63
CA THR A 140 -9.94 -9.35 17.88
C THR A 140 -10.74 -8.14 17.40
N LYS A 141 -10.90 -7.12 18.25
CA LYS A 141 -11.60 -5.88 17.90
C LYS A 141 -10.85 -5.07 16.82
N LEU A 142 -9.53 -4.97 16.95
CA LEU A 142 -8.68 -4.25 15.99
C LEU A 142 -8.65 -4.94 14.62
N GLU A 143 -8.59 -6.27 14.58
CA GLU A 143 -8.64 -7.05 13.32
C GLU A 143 -9.99 -6.87 12.62
N ARG A 144 -11.11 -6.88 13.37
CA ARG A 144 -12.43 -6.55 12.82
C ARG A 144 -12.50 -5.12 12.29
N LEU A 145 -11.96 -4.16 13.03
CA LEU A 145 -11.93 -2.76 12.61
C LEU A 145 -11.13 -2.60 11.30
N LYS A 146 -9.97 -3.27 11.20
CA LYS A 146 -9.15 -3.27 9.99
C LYS A 146 -9.92 -3.80 8.79
N LYS A 147 -10.52 -4.99 8.94
CA LYS A 147 -11.31 -5.61 7.87
C LYS A 147 -12.51 -4.74 7.44
N ASN A 148 -13.20 -4.14 8.40
CA ASN A 148 -14.33 -3.25 8.11
C ASN A 148 -13.87 -1.99 7.35
N HIS A 149 -12.72 -1.43 7.71
CA HIS A 149 -12.14 -0.28 7.01
C HIS A 149 -11.76 -0.64 5.56
N GLU A 150 -11.14 -1.80 5.35
CA GLU A 150 -10.79 -2.31 4.01
C GLU A 150 -12.05 -2.47 3.13
N VAL A 151 -13.10 -3.09 3.67
CA VAL A 151 -14.39 -3.26 2.97
C VAL A 151 -15.05 -1.92 2.67
N ALA A 152 -15.04 -0.98 3.62
CA ALA A 152 -15.62 0.34 3.42
C ALA A 152 -14.92 1.10 2.28
N ARG A 153 -13.59 1.02 2.20
CA ARG A 153 -12.81 1.61 1.11
C ARG A 153 -13.14 0.97 -0.24
N ASP A 154 -13.24 -0.36 -0.30
CA ASP A 154 -13.60 -1.05 -1.54
C ASP A 154 -15.01 -0.68 -2.01
N LEU A 155 -15.96 -0.55 -1.08
CA LEU A 155 -17.30 -0.07 -1.38
C LEU A 155 -17.31 1.35 -1.93
N GLU A 156 -16.54 2.27 -1.34
CA GLU A 156 -16.43 3.65 -1.81
C GLU A 156 -15.90 3.72 -3.25
N ILE A 157 -14.84 2.95 -3.56
CA ILE A 157 -14.27 2.86 -4.91
C ILE A 157 -15.32 2.34 -5.90
N ARG A 158 -16.03 1.25 -5.54
CA ARG A 158 -17.06 0.67 -6.40
C ARG A 158 -18.26 1.59 -6.60
N GLN A 159 -18.67 2.32 -5.57
CA GLN A 159 -19.74 3.31 -5.66
C GLN A 159 -19.36 4.46 -6.59
N SER A 160 -18.12 4.97 -6.49
CA SER A 160 -17.61 5.99 -7.41
C SER A 160 -17.62 5.47 -8.85
N LYS A 161 -17.14 4.24 -9.08
CA LYS A 161 -17.15 3.63 -10.41
C LYS A 161 -18.56 3.44 -10.96
N LEU A 162 -19.51 3.02 -10.12
CA LEU A 162 -20.90 2.88 -10.51
C LEU A 162 -21.52 4.23 -10.89
N LYS A 163 -21.16 5.29 -10.16
CA LYS A 163 -21.62 6.65 -10.46
C LYS A 163 -21.09 7.13 -11.81
N GLU A 164 -19.80 6.97 -12.08
CA GLU A 164 -19.19 7.29 -13.39
C GLU A 164 -19.89 6.55 -14.54
N LEU A 165 -20.17 5.26 -14.37
CA LEU A 165 -20.86 4.46 -15.40
C LEU A 165 -22.29 4.95 -15.65
N ARG A 166 -23.00 5.40 -14.61
CA ARG A 166 -24.35 5.96 -14.75
C ARG A 166 -24.35 7.31 -15.43
N GLU A 167 -23.38 8.16 -15.12
CA GLU A 167 -23.22 9.47 -15.77
C GLU A 167 -22.94 9.28 -17.28
N GLY A 168 -22.03 8.38 -17.64
CA GLY A 168 -21.78 8.05 -19.05
C GLY A 168 -23.00 7.45 -19.77
N GLN A 169 -23.86 6.70 -19.07
CA GLN A 169 -25.12 6.21 -19.64
C GLN A 169 -26.13 7.33 -19.91
N LEU A 170 -26.19 8.34 -19.03
CA LEU A 170 -27.08 9.49 -19.23
C LEU A 170 -26.64 10.35 -20.42
N GLU A 171 -25.33 10.53 -20.59
CA GLU A 171 -24.75 11.22 -21.74
C GLU A 171 -25.06 10.47 -23.04
N ALA A 172 -24.82 9.16 -23.07
CA ALA A 172 -25.16 8.32 -24.22
C ALA A 172 -26.67 8.35 -24.55
N LEU A 173 -27.55 8.39 -23.54
CA LEU A 173 -28.99 8.50 -23.76
C LEU A 173 -29.37 9.86 -24.37
N ALA A 174 -28.72 10.95 -23.94
CA ALA A 174 -28.93 12.27 -24.51
C ALA A 174 -28.46 12.34 -25.98
N GLU A 175 -27.32 11.72 -26.30
CA GLU A 175 -26.85 11.60 -27.69
C GLU A 175 -27.82 10.78 -28.54
N MET A 176 -28.35 9.67 -28.02
CA MET A 176 -29.36 8.87 -28.71
C MET A 176 -30.66 9.65 -28.96
N GLU A 177 -31.12 10.44 -28.00
CA GLU A 177 -32.33 11.26 -28.16
C GLU A 177 -32.11 12.42 -29.15
N SER A 178 -30.92 13.04 -29.14
CA SER A 178 -30.54 14.03 -30.14
C SER A 178 -30.56 13.41 -31.54
N LEU A 179 -29.89 12.27 -31.73
CA LEU A 179 -29.86 11.57 -33.00
C LEU A 179 -31.27 11.17 -33.45
N ARG A 180 -32.11 10.72 -32.51
CA ARG A 180 -33.52 10.41 -32.81
C ARG A 180 -34.28 11.64 -33.30
N SER A 181 -34.12 12.78 -32.64
CA SER A 181 -34.76 14.04 -33.06
C SER A 181 -34.30 14.47 -34.45
N ASP A 182 -33.01 14.33 -34.75
CA ASP A 182 -32.44 14.64 -36.07
C ASP A 182 -33.04 13.72 -37.14
N LEU A 183 -33.17 12.42 -36.86
CA LEU A 183 -33.81 11.46 -37.77
C LEU A 183 -35.30 11.74 -37.97
N GLU A 184 -36.04 12.13 -36.93
CA GLU A 184 -37.45 12.51 -37.04
C GLU A 184 -37.62 13.78 -37.91
N TYR A 185 -36.70 14.74 -37.80
CA TYR A 185 -36.64 15.92 -38.66
C TYR A 185 -36.36 15.55 -40.12
N ASP A 186 -35.33 14.75 -40.37
CA ASP A 186 -34.95 14.28 -41.71
C ASP A 186 -36.07 13.49 -42.38
N GLN A 187 -36.78 12.64 -41.62
CA GLN A 187 -37.94 11.90 -42.13
C GLN A 187 -39.06 12.85 -42.57
N ALA A 188 -39.43 13.82 -41.73
CA ALA A 188 -40.47 14.80 -42.06
C ALA A 188 -40.10 15.64 -43.30
N TYR A 189 -38.81 15.94 -43.46
CA TYR A 189 -38.26 16.62 -44.63
C TYR A 189 -38.40 15.77 -45.90
N LEU A 190 -37.97 14.51 -45.87
CA LEU A 190 -38.11 13.60 -47.01
C LEU A 190 -39.57 13.39 -47.42
N GLU A 191 -40.47 13.24 -46.45
CA GLU A 191 -41.91 13.15 -46.72
C GLU A 191 -42.45 14.43 -47.40
N THR A 192 -41.89 15.60 -47.09
CA THR A 192 -42.27 16.87 -47.71
C THR A 192 -41.75 16.95 -49.14
N ILE A 193 -40.50 16.54 -49.39
CA ILE A 193 -39.95 16.41 -50.75
C ILE A 193 -40.78 15.45 -51.60
N ASP A 194 -41.14 14.28 -51.05
CA ASP A 194 -41.93 13.29 -51.77
C ASP A 194 -43.31 13.85 -52.15
N LYS A 195 -43.97 14.55 -51.22
CA LYS A 195 -45.25 15.23 -51.49
C LYS A 195 -45.11 16.31 -52.57
N LEU A 196 -44.06 17.13 -52.53
CA LEU A 196 -43.79 18.16 -53.55
C LEU A 196 -43.45 17.53 -54.91
N SER A 197 -42.69 16.44 -54.92
CA SER A 197 -42.31 15.70 -56.13
C SER A 197 -43.52 15.02 -56.77
N LEU A 198 -44.40 14.42 -55.98
CA LEU A 198 -45.68 13.87 -56.46
C LEU A 198 -46.58 14.96 -57.03
N ARG A 199 -46.65 16.14 -56.38
CA ARG A 199 -47.39 17.29 -56.92
C ARG A 199 -46.81 17.79 -58.24
N LEU A 200 -45.49 17.78 -58.39
CA LEU A 200 -44.81 18.17 -59.63
C LEU A 200 -45.14 17.20 -60.77
N LEU A 201 -45.15 15.89 -60.48
CA LEU A 201 -45.55 14.82 -61.41
C LEU A 201 -47.01 14.93 -61.88
N ASP A 202 -47.92 15.34 -60.98
CA ASP A 202 -49.35 15.48 -61.29
C ASP A 202 -49.68 16.84 -61.97
N SER A 203 -48.81 17.85 -61.83
CA SER A 203 -49.01 19.17 -62.42
C SER A 203 -48.69 19.20 -63.92
N GLN A 204 -49.73 19.14 -64.78
CA GLN A 204 -49.60 19.18 -66.25
C GLN A 204 -49.41 20.60 -66.85
N SER A 205 -48.97 21.58 -66.06
CA SER A 205 -48.78 22.98 -66.49
C SER A 205 -47.39 23.51 -66.11
N ALA A 206 -46.68 24.09 -67.08
CA ALA A 206 -45.33 24.66 -66.91
C ALA A 206 -45.25 25.80 -65.88
N GLU A 207 -46.38 26.42 -65.51
CA GLU A 207 -46.46 27.49 -64.52
C GLU A 207 -46.57 26.95 -63.09
N GLN A 208 -47.26 25.82 -62.90
CA GLN A 208 -47.35 25.14 -61.60
C GLN A 208 -46.04 24.46 -61.22
N ALA A 209 -45.35 23.85 -62.20
CA ALA A 209 -44.02 23.28 -62.01
C ALA A 209 -42.99 24.33 -61.54
N LYS A 210 -43.08 25.59 -62.02
CA LYS A 210 -42.21 26.69 -61.59
C LYS A 210 -42.47 27.18 -60.16
N GLY A 211 -43.72 27.11 -59.70
CA GLY A 211 -44.08 27.44 -58.30
C GLY A 211 -43.49 26.44 -57.32
N ILE A 212 -43.65 25.15 -57.62
CA ILE A 212 -43.12 24.05 -56.80
C ILE A 212 -41.58 24.06 -56.78
N GLN A 213 -40.94 24.41 -57.90
CA GLN A 213 -39.48 24.56 -57.97
C GLN A 213 -38.96 25.68 -57.05
N ARG A 214 -39.69 26.80 -56.91
CA ARG A 214 -39.32 27.88 -55.98
C ARG A 214 -39.46 27.47 -54.51
N GLU A 215 -40.51 26.73 -54.17
CA GLU A 215 -40.70 26.23 -52.80
C GLU A 215 -39.57 25.26 -52.41
N LEU A 216 -39.11 24.41 -53.34
CA LEU A 216 -37.94 23.56 -53.13
C LEU A 216 -36.65 24.36 -52.95
N GLU A 217 -36.47 25.46 -53.71
CA GLU A 217 -35.31 26.34 -53.57
C GLU A 217 -35.34 27.13 -52.25
N GLU A 218 -36.50 27.59 -51.77
CA GLU A 218 -36.65 28.27 -50.48
C GLU A 218 -36.33 27.36 -49.32
N ILE A 219 -36.90 26.15 -49.31
CA ILE A 219 -36.62 25.15 -48.26
C ILE A 219 -35.13 24.79 -48.22
N ASN A 220 -34.48 24.62 -49.38
CA ASN A 220 -33.04 24.32 -49.45
C ASN A 220 -32.16 25.51 -48.98
N ARG A 221 -32.69 26.73 -49.03
CA ARG A 221 -31.99 27.96 -48.61
C ARG A 221 -32.09 28.23 -47.12
N GLU A 222 -33.19 27.83 -46.49
CA GLU A 222 -33.36 27.88 -45.02
C GLU A 222 -32.43 26.89 -44.29
N LEU A 223 -31.94 25.86 -44.97
CA LEU A 223 -31.08 24.80 -44.45
C LEU A 223 -29.56 24.99 -44.67
N GLY A 224 -29.17 25.90 -45.57
CA GLY A 224 -27.77 26.15 -45.92
C GLY A 224 -27.04 27.16 -45.02
N ASN A 225 -27.71 27.67 -43.98
CA ASN A 225 -27.19 28.57 -42.93
C ASN A 225 -27.37 27.92 -41.57
#